data_AF-A0A6B9FV10-F1
#
_entry.id   AF-A0A6B9FV10-F1
#
_cell.length_a   1.000
_cell.length_b   1.000
_cell.length_c   1.000
_cell.angle_alpha   90.00
_cell.angle_beta   90.00
_cell.angle_gamma   90.00
#
_symmetry.space_group_name_H-M   'P 1'
#
loop_
_entity.id
_entity.type
_entity.pdbx_description
1 polymer ?
#
loop_
_entity_poly.entity_id
_entity_poly.type
_entity_poly.pdbx_seq_one_letter_code
_entity_poly.pdbx_strand_id
1 'polypeptide(L)'
;MKTGLLILRCDGSRDDRVVDMTGDPGLAELRDVLEPILGGRLEHVAVLHEGRRADMFVHEDGHGEGLPRNEAATAIYRASWLERHPADPPETLPWIAGPAVVFGRTVWS
;
A
#
# COMPACT_ATOMS: atom_id res chain seq x y z
N MET A 1 7.06 13.75 13.33
CA MET A 1 6.06 12.95 14.08
C MET A 1 6.33 11.49 13.82
N LYS A 2 6.25 10.62 14.83
CA LYS A 2 6.44 9.17 14.63
C LYS A 2 5.24 8.61 13.88
N THR A 3 5.48 8.01 12.72
CA THR A 3 4.47 7.40 11.85
C THR A 3 4.81 5.93 11.66
N GLY A 4 3.85 5.05 11.94
CA GLY A 4 3.97 3.61 11.72
C GLY A 4 3.66 3.24 10.27
N LEU A 5 4.51 2.37 9.71
CA LEU A 5 4.43 1.79 8.38
C LEU A 5 4.37 0.27 8.52
N LEU A 6 3.40 -0.35 7.87
CA LEU A 6 3.39 -1.78 7.64
C LEU A 6 3.88 -2.04 6.21
N ILE A 7 5.02 -2.70 6.07
CA ILE A 7 5.61 -3.06 4.78
C ILE A 7 5.20 -4.49 4.46
N LEU A 8 4.53 -4.69 3.34
CA LEU A 8 4.08 -5.98 2.84
C LEU A 8 4.96 -6.38 1.67
N ARG A 9 5.69 -7.49 1.80
CA ARG A 9 6.57 -8.01 0.75
C ARG A 9 5.88 -9.12 -0.05
N CYS A 10 6.36 -9.33 -1.28
CA CYS A 10 5.78 -10.34 -2.18
C CYS A 10 6.06 -11.79 -1.75
N ASP A 11 7.08 -12.02 -0.93
CA ASP A 11 7.37 -13.33 -0.33
C ASP A 11 6.45 -13.67 0.87
N GLY A 12 5.52 -12.78 1.21
CA GLY A 12 4.60 -12.90 2.33
C GLY A 12 5.14 -12.38 3.66
N SER A 13 6.41 -11.96 3.72
CA SER A 13 6.97 -11.32 4.91
C SER A 13 6.37 -9.93 5.16
N ARG A 14 6.39 -9.53 6.43
CA ARG A 14 5.83 -8.27 6.91
C ARG A 14 6.82 -7.61 7.84
N ASP A 15 7.04 -6.31 7.64
CA ASP A 15 7.90 -5.50 8.51
C ASP A 15 7.10 -4.32 9.07
N ASP A 16 7.09 -4.19 10.39
CA ASP A 16 6.64 -2.98 11.06
C ASP A 16 7.81 -2.01 11.20
N ARG A 17 7.63 -0.79 10.68
CA ARG A 17 8.65 0.27 10.74
C ARG A 17 8.05 1.55 11.28
N VAL A 18 8.83 2.28 12.07
CA VAL A 18 8.47 3.63 12.50
C VAL A 18 9.43 4.62 11.86
N VAL A 19 8.88 5.66 11.24
CA VAL A 19 9.65 6.75 10.62
C VAL A 19 9.28 8.09 11.25
N ASP A 20 10.21 9.04 11.22
CA ASP A 20 9.88 10.44 11.46
C ASP A 20 9.35 11.03 10.16
N MET A 21 8.11 11.51 10.20
CA MET A 21 7.45 12.13 9.07
C MET A 21 6.63 13.33 9.55
N THR A 22 6.48 14.36 8.71
CA THR A 22 5.64 15.52 9.03
C THR A 22 4.15 15.12 9.11
N GLY A 23 3.34 15.95 9.76
CA GLY A 23 1.89 15.68 9.91
C GLY A 23 1.16 15.66 8.57
N ASP A 24 1.62 16.45 7.61
CA ASP A 24 1.08 16.58 6.26
C ASP A 24 2.26 16.46 5.27
N PRO A 25 2.75 15.23 5.03
CA PRO A 25 3.93 15.02 4.21
C PRO A 25 3.64 15.32 2.75
N GLY A 26 4.42 16.23 2.17
CA GLY A 26 4.37 16.48 0.73
C GLY A 26 4.91 15.28 -0.07
N LEU A 27 4.62 15.26 -1.37
CA LEU A 27 5.06 14.20 -2.29
C LEU A 27 6.58 13.93 -2.23
N ALA A 28 7.41 14.97 -2.07
CA ALA A 28 8.86 14.81 -1.96
C ALA A 28 9.26 13.95 -0.75
N GLU A 29 8.67 14.23 0.42
CA GLU A 29 8.94 13.48 1.65
C GLU A 29 8.44 12.03 1.55
N LEU A 30 7.26 11.84 0.93
CA LEU A 30 6.73 10.50 0.66
C LEU A 30 7.67 9.72 -0.27
N ARG A 31 8.19 10.34 -1.33
CA ARG A 31 9.13 9.69 -2.25
C ARG A 31 10.42 9.26 -1.57
N ASP A 32 11.04 10.18 -0.82
CA ASP A 32 12.29 9.92 -0.11
C ASP A 32 12.18 8.74 0.85
N VAL A 33 11.01 8.54 1.46
CA VAL A 33 10.78 7.45 2.41
C VAL A 33 10.34 6.15 1.72
N LEU A 34 9.45 6.23 0.73
CA LEU A 34 8.72 5.08 0.20
C LEU A 34 9.35 4.47 -1.05
N GLU A 35 9.88 5.26 -1.98
CA GLU A 35 10.45 4.72 -3.23
C GLU A 35 11.62 3.75 -2.98
N PRO A 36 12.51 3.95 -1.98
CA PRO A 36 13.53 2.96 -1.64
C PRO A 36 12.97 1.62 -1.13
N ILE A 37 11.76 1.62 -0.56
CA ILE A 37 11.07 0.42 -0.06
C ILE A 37 10.35 -0.29 -1.21
N LEU A 38 9.69 0.49 -2.07
CA LEU A 38 8.89 0.01 -3.19
C LEU A 38 9.76 -0.47 -4.36
N GLY A 39 10.96 0.10 -4.52
CA GLY A 39 11.89 -0.21 -5.62
C GLY A 39 11.69 0.64 -6.87
N GLY A 40 10.85 1.68 -6.80
CA GLY A 40 10.55 2.58 -7.91
C GLY A 40 9.49 3.61 -7.54
N ARG A 41 8.86 4.22 -8.54
CA ARG A 41 7.88 5.31 -8.35
C ARG A 41 6.68 4.82 -7.54
N LEU A 42 6.22 5.66 -6.62
CA LEU A 42 5.05 5.38 -5.79
C LEU A 42 3.75 5.76 -6.49
N GLU A 43 2.74 4.90 -6.36
CA GLU A 43 1.34 5.19 -6.61
C GLU A 43 0.57 5.12 -5.28
N HIS A 44 -0.37 6.06 -5.08
CA HIS A 44 -1.26 6.08 -3.93
C HIS A 44 -2.53 5.28 -4.19
N VAL A 45 -2.96 4.52 -3.19
CA VAL A 45 -4.20 3.75 -3.19
C VAL A 45 -4.91 3.88 -1.85
N ALA A 46 -6.14 4.38 -1.87
CA ALA A 46 -6.99 4.41 -0.66
C ALA A 46 -7.56 3.01 -0.38
N VAL A 47 -7.32 2.49 0.82
CA VAL A 47 -7.71 1.11 1.21
C VAL A 47 -8.45 1.05 2.55
N LEU A 48 -8.96 -0.13 2.86
CA LEU A 48 -9.50 -0.49 4.18
C LEU A 48 -8.55 -1.49 4.84
N HIS A 49 -7.95 -1.11 5.96
CA HIS A 49 -7.07 -1.98 6.75
C HIS A 49 -7.60 -2.06 8.18
N GLU A 50 -7.81 -3.28 8.68
CA GLU A 50 -8.37 -3.53 10.02
C GLU A 50 -9.68 -2.76 10.30
N GLY A 51 -10.54 -2.64 9.29
CA GLY A 51 -11.82 -1.93 9.40
C GLY A 51 -11.70 -0.40 9.44
N ARG A 52 -10.53 0.16 9.17
CA ARG A 52 -10.29 1.60 9.11
C ARG A 52 -9.78 2.02 7.74
N ARG A 53 -10.16 3.22 7.29
CA ARG A 53 -9.58 3.81 6.09
C ARG A 53 -8.10 4.08 6.33
N ALA A 54 -7.27 3.68 5.38
CA ALA A 54 -5.83 3.87 5.41
C ALA A 54 -5.32 4.22 4.01
N ASP A 55 -4.11 4.77 3.98
CA ASP A 55 -3.37 5.00 2.73
C ASP A 55 -2.38 3.87 2.53
N MET A 56 -2.41 3.28 1.34
CA MET A 56 -1.44 2.31 0.87
C MET A 56 -0.68 2.91 -0.31
N PHE A 57 0.62 2.67 -0.37
CA PHE A 57 1.47 3.04 -1.49
C PHE A 57 2.08 1.80 -2.11
N VAL A 58 2.12 1.76 -3.44
CA VAL A 58 2.57 0.62 -4.23
C VAL A 58 3.51 1.09 -5.32
N HIS A 59 4.18 0.15 -5.99
CA HIS A 59 4.98 0.46 -7.17
C HIS A 59 4.07 0.80 -8.36
N GLU A 60 4.15 2.04 -8.86
CA GLU A 60 3.30 2.57 -9.95
C GLU A 60 3.33 1.67 -11.19
N ASP A 61 4.53 1.32 -11.65
CA ASP A 61 4.70 0.50 -12.86
C ASP A 61 4.85 -1.01 -12.58
N GLY A 62 4.46 -1.48 -11.38
CA GLY A 62 4.80 -2.83 -10.92
C GLY A 62 4.28 -3.96 -11.83
N HIS A 63 3.11 -3.78 -12.44
CA HIS A 63 2.57 -4.72 -13.45
C HIS A 63 3.39 -4.70 -14.74
N GLY A 64 3.75 -3.50 -15.22
CA GLY A 64 4.52 -3.33 -16.45
C GLY A 64 5.95 -3.86 -16.34
N GLU A 65 6.54 -3.76 -15.15
CA GLU A 65 7.87 -4.28 -14.83
C GLU A 65 7.89 -5.77 -14.46
N GLY A 66 6.71 -6.42 -14.40
CA GLY A 66 6.61 -7.84 -14.10
C GLY A 66 6.94 -8.19 -12.64
N LEU A 67 6.70 -7.28 -11.70
CA LEU A 67 6.87 -7.55 -10.28
C LEU A 67 5.89 -8.64 -9.81
N PRO A 68 6.31 -9.51 -8.87
CA PRO A 68 5.44 -10.58 -8.39
C PRO A 68 4.22 -10.03 -7.66
N ARG A 69 3.11 -10.76 -7.74
CA ARG A 69 1.89 -10.47 -7.00
C ARG A 69 2.13 -10.51 -5.49
N ASN A 70 1.60 -9.52 -4.80
CA ASN A 70 1.63 -9.42 -3.35
C ASN A 70 0.25 -9.78 -2.79
N GLU A 71 0.12 -10.99 -2.27
CA GLU A 71 -1.17 -11.50 -1.80
C GLU A 71 -1.72 -10.72 -0.61
N ALA A 72 -0.86 -10.29 0.32
CA ALA A 72 -1.27 -9.52 1.48
C ALA A 72 -1.79 -8.13 1.09
N ALA A 73 -1.05 -7.41 0.24
CA ALA A 73 -1.47 -6.11 -0.27
C ALA A 73 -2.74 -6.22 -1.13
N THR A 74 -2.83 -7.27 -1.96
CA THR A 74 -4.01 -7.55 -2.78
C THR A 74 -5.25 -7.80 -1.94
N ALA A 75 -5.14 -8.53 -0.83
CA ALA A 75 -6.27 -8.76 0.07
C ALA A 75 -6.79 -7.44 0.68
N ILE A 76 -5.89 -6.57 1.13
CA ILE A 76 -6.24 -5.24 1.67
C ILE A 76 -6.87 -4.35 0.59
N TYR A 77 -6.28 -4.33 -0.60
CA TYR A 77 -6.81 -3.57 -1.73
C TYR A 77 -8.23 -3.97 -2.09
N ARG A 78 -8.47 -5.28 -2.25
CA ARG A 78 -9.78 -5.81 -2.62
C ARG A 78 -10.83 -5.67 -1.52
N ALA A 79 -10.43 -5.67 -0.24
CA ALA A 79 -11.35 -5.51 0.88
C ALA A 79 -12.20 -4.23 0.77
N SER A 80 -11.60 -3.12 0.33
CA SER A 80 -12.30 -1.84 0.13
C SER A 80 -13.39 -1.94 -0.96
N TRP A 81 -13.11 -2.65 -2.06
CA TRP A 81 -14.08 -2.88 -3.13
C TRP A 81 -15.21 -3.80 -2.67
N LEU A 82 -14.85 -4.93 -2.07
CA LEU A 82 -15.79 -5.97 -1.64
C LEU A 82 -16.70 -5.51 -0.50
N GLU A 83 -16.30 -4.52 0.30
CA GLU A 83 -17.18 -3.86 1.27
C GLU A 83 -18.42 -3.25 0.59
N ARG A 84 -18.26 -2.71 -0.63
CA ARG A 84 -19.33 -2.08 -1.41
C ARG A 84 -19.96 -3.04 -2.42
N HIS A 85 -19.22 -4.05 -2.86
CA HIS A 85 -19.62 -5.01 -3.89
C HIS A 85 -19.37 -6.46 -3.42
N PRO A 86 -20.08 -6.93 -2.38
CA PRO A 86 -19.78 -8.22 -1.74
C PRO A 86 -20.09 -9.45 -2.60
N ALA A 87 -20.84 -9.29 -3.69
CA ALA A 87 -21.17 -10.36 -4.63
C ALA A 87 -20.12 -10.57 -5.72
N ASP A 88 -19.15 -9.66 -5.87
CA ASP A 88 -18.13 -9.74 -6.91
C ASP A 88 -17.11 -10.85 -6.57
N PRO A 89 -16.75 -11.73 -7.52
CA PRO A 89 -15.76 -12.78 -7.28
C PRO A 89 -14.36 -12.17 -7.07
N PRO A 90 -13.71 -12.34 -5.90
CA PRO A 90 -12.46 -11.66 -5.57
C PRO A 90 -11.32 -11.90 -6.57
N GLU A 91 -11.25 -13.09 -7.15
CA GLU A 91 -10.26 -13.50 -8.13
C GLU A 91 -10.32 -12.71 -9.44
N THR A 92 -11.45 -12.07 -9.73
CA THR A 92 -11.63 -11.26 -10.95
C THR A 92 -11.17 -9.80 -10.78
N LEU A 93 -10.97 -9.35 -9.54
CA LEU A 93 -10.54 -8.00 -9.23
C LEU A 93 -9.04 -7.78 -9.53
N PRO A 94 -8.58 -6.55 -9.73
CA PRO A 94 -7.16 -6.26 -9.87
C PRO A 94 -6.36 -6.68 -8.62
N TRP A 95 -5.04 -6.79 -8.78
CA TRP A 95 -4.11 -7.21 -7.73
C TRP A 95 -2.91 -6.26 -7.67
N ILE A 96 -2.20 -6.26 -6.54
CA ILE A 96 -1.03 -5.41 -6.31
C ILE A 96 0.24 -6.15 -6.70
N ALA A 97 1.02 -5.56 -7.60
CA ALA A 97 2.33 -6.04 -8.03
C ALA A 97 3.45 -5.34 -7.26
N GLY A 98 4.37 -6.13 -6.69
CA GLY A 98 5.49 -5.59 -5.91
C GLY A 98 5.18 -5.32 -4.43
N PRO A 99 6.17 -4.80 -3.68
CA PRO A 99 5.98 -4.40 -2.29
C PRO A 99 4.90 -3.34 -2.14
N ALA A 100 4.28 -3.29 -0.97
CA ALA A 100 3.34 -2.25 -0.60
C ALA A 100 3.61 -1.72 0.80
N VAL A 101 3.30 -0.45 1.03
CA VAL A 101 3.42 0.18 2.35
C VAL A 101 2.05 0.71 2.77
N VAL A 102 1.55 0.25 3.92
CA VAL A 102 0.30 0.73 4.51
C VAL A 102 0.63 1.64 5.69
N PHE A 103 0.01 2.82 5.73
CA PHE A 103 0.17 3.77 6.82
C PHE A 103 -0.84 3.53 7.93
N GLY A 104 -0.41 3.69 9.19
CA GLY A 104 -1.30 3.69 10.36
C GLY A 104 -2.18 4.95 10.51
N ARG A 105 -2.08 5.90 9.58
CA ARG A 105 -2.84 7.16 9.53
C ARG A 105 -3.02 7.61 8.07
N THR A 106 -3.91 8.57 7.83
CA THR A 106 -3.98 9.26 6.55
C THR A 106 -2.79 10.20 6.39
N VAL A 107 -2.15 10.15 5.23
CA VAL A 107 -0.98 10.96 4.83
C VAL A 107 -1.12 11.56 3.44
N TRP A 108 -2.17 11.20 2.69
CA TRP A 108 -2.47 11.74 1.38
C TRP A 108 -3.73 12.60 1.42
N SER A 109 -3.66 13.83 0.86
CA SER A 109 -4.79 14.78 0.78
C SER A 109 -4.87 15.48 -0.56
#